data_AF-A0AAW5D9W8-F1
#
_entry.id   AF-A0AAW5D9W8-F1
#
_cell.length_a   1.000
_cell.length_b   1.000
_cell.length_c   1.000
_cell.angle_alpha   90.00
_cell.angle_beta   90.00
_cell.angle_gamma   90.00
#
_symmetry.space_group_name_H-M   'P 1'
#
loop_
_entity.id
_entity.type
_entity.pdbx_description
1 polymer ?
#
loop_
_entity_poly.entity_id
_entity_poly.type
_entity_poly.pdbx_seq_one_letter_code
_entity_poly.pdbx_strand_id
1 'polypeptide(L)'
;MKSIEQLLTKADLHFQRNEYSQAYDCLRIAGQSGHLYAALDYAYHIAPNSPKAAIDYLSALPDNSKPTVRFHCLLISRFYLFKEMNYELVSELVRLASAGHAESLIVLLSWTEQNTSVYAQLKGTLGRHNPNIYRQLFMGDPNYADVSTSLCEDTTITTVLEKQTSLLNKTKTAVDSNGIVCEMSGVLSDIECDYMLLRYKSLLQPSMVLNPLNGNPMKDDIRTSEVAIITNQWVDWISREVEVKMSRMSDTKPQHGEPLNLLRYKDGQEYKPHYDGFTDTQLKQTSIIEEGGQRTHTILAYLNSLSEGATHFPKLGITIFPEKGKLVSFLNVDKNLALEKQSYHCGQPVFTNEKWMLTKWVRSNRTEYGTLVFGSNCK
;
A
#
# COMPACT_ATOMS: atom_id res chain seq x y z
N MET A 1 -23.99 -31.24 -12.22
CA MET A 1 -23.09 -30.12 -11.86
C MET A 1 -23.50 -28.91 -12.68
N LYS A 2 -23.68 -27.74 -12.06
CA LYS A 2 -23.84 -26.48 -12.83
C LYS A 2 -22.50 -26.15 -13.49
N SER A 3 -22.49 -25.58 -14.69
CA SER A 3 -21.23 -25.13 -15.30
C SER A 3 -20.67 -23.94 -14.50
N ILE A 4 -19.35 -23.73 -14.56
CA ILE A 4 -18.69 -22.57 -13.93
C ILE A 4 -19.33 -21.26 -14.43
N GLU A 5 -19.56 -21.15 -15.73
CA GLU A 5 -20.21 -19.98 -16.35
C GLU A 5 -21.60 -19.70 -15.76
N GLN A 6 -22.42 -20.73 -15.53
CA GLN A 6 -23.73 -20.57 -14.88
C GLN A 6 -23.61 -20.07 -13.44
N LEU A 7 -22.56 -20.46 -12.72
CA LEU A 7 -22.31 -19.99 -11.35
C LEU A 7 -21.88 -18.51 -11.35
N LEU A 8 -21.02 -18.10 -12.28
CA LEU A 8 -20.57 -16.71 -12.41
C LEU A 8 -21.72 -15.78 -12.78
N THR A 9 -22.49 -16.12 -13.82
CA THR A 9 -23.68 -15.35 -14.21
C THR A 9 -24.69 -15.24 -13.07
N LYS A 10 -24.85 -16.31 -12.28
CA LYS A 10 -25.73 -16.28 -11.11
C LYS A 10 -25.15 -15.39 -9.98
N ALA A 11 -23.84 -15.40 -9.78
CA ALA A 11 -23.18 -14.52 -8.82
C ALA A 11 -23.42 -13.04 -9.19
N ASP A 12 -23.25 -12.68 -10.46
CA ASP A 12 -23.48 -11.32 -10.96
C ASP A 12 -24.93 -10.85 -10.75
N LEU A 13 -25.90 -11.73 -11.04
CA LEU A 13 -27.32 -11.45 -10.78
C LEU A 13 -27.60 -11.22 -9.29
N HIS A 14 -26.95 -11.98 -8.41
CA HIS A 14 -27.06 -11.79 -6.97
C HIS A 14 -26.41 -10.47 -6.53
N PHE A 15 -25.22 -10.11 -7.04
CA PHE A 15 -24.61 -8.81 -6.77
C PHE A 15 -25.49 -7.64 -7.20
N GLN A 16 -26.08 -7.69 -8.39
CA GLN A 16 -27.01 -6.66 -8.89
C GLN A 16 -28.25 -6.48 -7.99
N ARG A 17 -28.62 -7.51 -7.22
CA ARG A 17 -29.75 -7.51 -6.29
C ARG A 17 -29.34 -7.23 -4.84
N ASN A 18 -28.06 -6.93 -4.57
CA ASN A 18 -27.49 -6.82 -3.23
C ASN A 18 -27.63 -8.11 -2.38
N GLU A 19 -27.73 -9.27 -3.04
CA GLU A 19 -27.82 -10.60 -2.41
C GLU A 19 -26.41 -11.17 -2.19
N TYR A 20 -25.57 -10.45 -1.44
CA TYR A 20 -24.13 -10.71 -1.34
C TYR A 20 -23.80 -12.13 -0.86
N SER A 21 -24.52 -12.66 0.14
CA SER A 21 -24.29 -14.01 0.66
C SER A 21 -24.43 -15.07 -0.45
N GLN A 22 -25.50 -14.97 -1.23
CA GLN A 22 -25.79 -15.87 -2.34
C GLN A 22 -24.79 -15.70 -3.50
N ALA A 23 -24.34 -14.47 -3.75
CA ALA A 23 -23.31 -14.20 -4.74
C ALA A 23 -21.99 -14.90 -4.37
N TYR A 24 -21.52 -14.70 -3.14
CA TYR A 24 -20.29 -15.31 -2.65
C TYR A 24 -20.40 -16.85 -2.51
N ASP A 25 -21.58 -17.40 -2.23
CA ASP A 25 -21.80 -18.84 -2.31
C ASP A 25 -21.64 -19.39 -3.73
N CYS A 26 -22.07 -18.65 -4.75
CA CYS A 26 -21.84 -19.03 -6.14
C CYS A 26 -20.34 -18.98 -6.49
N LEU A 27 -19.63 -17.95 -6.06
CA LEU A 27 -18.18 -17.83 -6.25
C LEU A 27 -17.41 -18.95 -5.53
N ARG A 28 -17.80 -19.29 -4.30
CA ARG A 28 -17.23 -20.40 -3.53
C ARG A 28 -17.30 -21.72 -4.30
N ILE A 29 -18.48 -22.04 -4.84
CA ILE A 29 -18.71 -23.29 -5.59
C ILE A 29 -17.95 -23.26 -6.93
N ALA A 30 -17.91 -22.10 -7.62
CA ALA A 30 -17.14 -21.95 -8.85
C ALA A 30 -15.64 -22.17 -8.60
N GLY A 31 -15.10 -21.63 -7.50
CA GLY A 31 -13.73 -21.86 -7.07
C GLY A 31 -13.43 -23.32 -6.76
N GLN A 32 -14.31 -24.00 -6.02
CA GLN A 32 -14.21 -25.45 -5.76
C GLN A 32 -14.27 -26.29 -7.04
N SER A 33 -14.88 -25.75 -8.11
CA SER A 33 -14.95 -26.36 -9.43
C SER A 33 -13.76 -26.02 -10.33
N GLY A 34 -12.75 -25.28 -9.83
CA GLY A 34 -11.51 -24.96 -10.53
C GLY A 34 -11.39 -23.51 -11.04
N HIS A 35 -12.36 -22.62 -10.77
CA HIS A 35 -12.28 -21.23 -11.21
C HIS A 35 -11.47 -20.36 -10.23
N LEU A 36 -10.18 -20.14 -10.53
CA LEU A 36 -9.23 -19.47 -9.62
C LEU A 36 -9.70 -18.10 -9.13
N TYR A 37 -10.15 -17.20 -10.02
CA TYR A 37 -10.53 -15.84 -9.62
C TYR A 37 -11.75 -15.82 -8.69
N ALA A 38 -12.72 -16.71 -8.92
CA ALA A 38 -13.88 -16.83 -8.04
C ALA A 38 -13.48 -17.39 -6.66
N ALA A 39 -12.49 -18.29 -6.63
CA ALA A 39 -11.93 -18.78 -5.38
C ALA A 39 -11.22 -17.66 -4.60
N LEU A 40 -10.43 -16.83 -5.28
CA LEU A 40 -9.74 -15.69 -4.66
C LEU A 40 -10.74 -14.64 -4.16
N ASP A 41 -11.75 -14.28 -4.95
CA ASP A 41 -12.79 -13.32 -4.54
C ASP A 41 -13.53 -13.80 -3.29
N TYR A 42 -13.91 -15.09 -3.24
CA TYR A 42 -14.53 -15.68 -2.06
C TYR A 42 -13.59 -15.68 -0.84
N ALA A 43 -12.33 -16.10 -1.04
CA ALA A 43 -11.34 -16.14 0.05
C ALA A 43 -11.10 -14.75 0.66
N TYR A 44 -10.93 -13.72 -0.18
CA TYR A 44 -10.73 -12.34 0.27
C TYR A 44 -11.99 -11.72 0.88
N HIS A 45 -13.18 -12.15 0.48
CA HIS A 45 -14.41 -11.74 1.15
C HIS A 45 -14.46 -12.20 2.61
N ILE A 46 -14.05 -13.44 2.90
CA ILE A 46 -14.11 -13.99 4.27
C ILE A 46 -12.86 -13.72 5.10
N ALA A 47 -11.71 -13.44 4.48
CA ALA A 47 -10.43 -13.24 5.16
C ALA A 47 -10.43 -12.15 6.26
N PRO A 48 -11.10 -10.99 6.10
CA PRO A 48 -11.16 -9.97 7.15
C PRO A 48 -11.70 -10.43 8.49
N ASN A 49 -12.60 -11.43 8.49
CA ASN A 49 -13.29 -11.93 9.67
C ASN A 49 -12.81 -13.34 10.07
N SER A 50 -12.49 -14.17 9.09
CA SER A 50 -12.15 -15.59 9.26
C SER A 50 -10.92 -15.97 8.40
N PRO A 51 -9.73 -15.41 8.67
CA PRO A 51 -8.55 -15.61 7.82
C PRO A 51 -8.11 -17.08 7.73
N LYS A 52 -8.23 -17.84 8.83
CA LYS A 52 -7.94 -19.28 8.82
C LYS A 52 -8.88 -20.03 7.88
N ALA A 53 -10.19 -19.73 7.92
CA ALA A 53 -11.16 -20.36 7.02
C ALA A 53 -10.89 -20.00 5.55
N ALA A 54 -10.42 -18.79 5.26
CA ALA A 54 -9.99 -18.39 3.92
C ALA A 54 -8.81 -19.24 3.42
N ILE A 55 -7.79 -19.42 4.27
CA ILE A 55 -6.61 -20.23 3.96
C ILE A 55 -6.98 -21.70 3.81
N ASP A 56 -7.81 -22.25 4.70
CA ASP A 56 -8.30 -23.63 4.65
C ASP A 56 -9.10 -23.86 3.35
N TYR A 57 -9.94 -22.91 2.94
CA TYR A 57 -10.67 -22.95 1.67
C TYR A 57 -9.73 -23.02 0.47
N LEU A 58 -8.74 -22.12 0.38
CA LEU A 58 -7.77 -22.09 -0.71
C LEU A 58 -6.91 -23.37 -0.76
N SER A 59 -6.53 -23.88 0.41
CA SER A 59 -5.72 -25.09 0.56
C SER A 59 -6.49 -26.36 0.17
N ALA A 60 -7.82 -26.33 0.22
CA ALA A 60 -8.68 -27.44 -0.18
C ALA A 60 -9.05 -27.44 -1.68
N LEU A 61 -8.62 -26.42 -2.45
CA LEU A 61 -8.91 -26.37 -3.88
C LEU A 61 -8.19 -27.49 -4.65
N PRO A 62 -8.75 -27.98 -5.77
CA PRO A 62 -8.09 -28.96 -6.63
C PRO A 62 -6.68 -28.53 -7.09
N ASP A 63 -6.49 -27.22 -7.27
CA ASP A 63 -5.27 -26.60 -7.77
C ASP A 63 -4.42 -25.93 -6.67
N ASN A 64 -4.52 -26.39 -5.41
CA ASN A 64 -3.85 -25.78 -4.25
C ASN A 64 -2.31 -25.65 -4.38
N SER A 65 -1.68 -26.46 -5.23
CA SER A 65 -0.23 -26.45 -5.47
C SER A 65 0.22 -25.32 -6.41
N LYS A 66 -0.71 -24.66 -7.12
CA LYS A 66 -0.40 -23.55 -8.02
C LYS A 66 0.30 -22.43 -7.24
N PRO A 67 1.43 -21.87 -7.74
CA PRO A 67 2.16 -20.79 -7.07
C PRO A 67 1.27 -19.61 -6.65
N THR A 68 0.33 -19.20 -7.51
CA THR A 68 -0.61 -18.13 -7.22
C THR A 68 -1.49 -18.43 -6.00
N VAL A 69 -2.02 -19.66 -5.87
CA VAL A 69 -2.84 -20.04 -4.71
C VAL A 69 -2.01 -20.01 -3.43
N ARG A 70 -0.80 -20.61 -3.47
CA ARG A 70 0.14 -20.60 -2.34
C ARG A 70 0.52 -19.17 -1.93
N PHE A 71 0.81 -18.30 -2.89
CA PHE A 71 1.12 -16.89 -2.64
C PHE A 71 -0.04 -16.15 -1.97
N HIS A 72 -1.28 -16.36 -2.41
CA HIS A 72 -2.45 -15.73 -1.78
C HIS A 72 -2.71 -16.27 -0.38
N CYS A 73 -2.45 -17.55 -0.10
CA CYS A 73 -2.43 -18.06 1.28
C CYS A 73 -1.40 -17.32 2.15
N LEU A 74 -0.18 -17.11 1.64
CA LEU A 74 0.85 -16.34 2.35
C LEU A 74 0.44 -14.88 2.58
N LEU A 75 -0.17 -14.23 1.60
CA LEU A 75 -0.63 -12.86 1.71
C LEU A 75 -1.72 -12.74 2.79
N ILE A 76 -2.70 -13.65 2.78
CA ILE A 76 -3.74 -13.67 3.81
C ILE A 76 -3.12 -13.92 5.19
N SER A 77 -2.19 -14.88 5.30
CA SER A 77 -1.45 -15.16 6.53
C SER A 77 -0.68 -13.94 7.04
N ARG A 78 0.04 -13.23 6.16
CA ARG A 78 0.84 -12.05 6.50
C ARG A 78 0.00 -10.91 7.05
N PHE A 79 -1.14 -10.60 6.44
CA PHE A 79 -1.88 -9.37 6.76
C PHE A 79 -3.06 -9.57 7.71
N TYR A 80 -3.65 -10.76 7.78
CA TYR A 80 -4.81 -11.01 8.63
C TYR A 80 -4.53 -11.94 9.82
N LEU A 81 -3.53 -12.82 9.72
CA LEU A 81 -3.21 -13.80 10.79
C LEU A 81 -2.00 -13.38 11.63
N PHE A 82 -0.81 -13.35 11.03
CA PHE A 82 0.45 -13.11 11.74
C PHE A 82 0.74 -11.63 11.95
N LYS A 83 0.33 -10.77 11.01
CA LYS A 83 0.59 -9.31 11.02
C LYS A 83 2.07 -8.92 11.05
N GLU A 84 2.96 -9.87 10.85
CA GLU A 84 4.39 -9.67 10.68
C GLU A 84 4.98 -10.73 9.72
N MET A 85 6.17 -10.49 9.19
CA MET A 85 6.93 -11.52 8.50
C MET A 85 7.49 -12.49 9.55
N ASN A 86 7.50 -13.78 9.25
CA ASN A 86 8.04 -14.82 10.13
C ASN A 86 8.75 -15.89 9.29
N TYR A 87 9.45 -16.81 9.96
CA TYR A 87 10.22 -17.86 9.30
C TYR A 87 9.40 -18.68 8.29
N GLU A 88 8.19 -19.11 8.67
CA GLU A 88 7.32 -19.93 7.82
C GLU A 88 6.92 -19.20 6.54
N LEU A 89 6.50 -17.94 6.67
CA LEU A 89 6.14 -17.09 5.53
C LEU A 89 7.33 -16.90 4.58
N VAL A 90 8.50 -16.57 5.13
CA VAL A 90 9.68 -16.25 4.32
C VAL A 90 10.22 -17.51 3.64
N SER A 91 10.30 -18.65 4.33
CA SER A 91 10.73 -19.93 3.74
C SER A 91 9.83 -20.29 2.54
N GLU A 92 8.52 -20.17 2.68
CA GLU A 92 7.62 -20.47 1.56
C GLU A 92 7.74 -19.46 0.41
N LEU A 93 7.88 -18.16 0.71
CA LEU A 93 8.17 -17.16 -0.32
C LEU A 93 9.45 -17.48 -1.08
N VAL A 94 10.50 -17.93 -0.39
CA VAL A 94 11.77 -18.34 -0.98
C VAL A 94 11.61 -19.56 -1.88
N ARG A 95 10.81 -20.56 -1.48
CA ARG A 95 10.50 -21.71 -2.35
C ARG A 95 9.78 -21.29 -3.62
N LEU A 96 8.77 -20.44 -3.51
CA LEU A 96 8.03 -19.92 -4.67
C LEU A 96 8.96 -19.09 -5.57
N ALA A 97 9.80 -18.23 -4.99
CA ALA A 97 10.76 -17.41 -5.70
C ALA A 97 11.82 -18.25 -6.43
N SER A 98 12.31 -19.32 -5.80
CA SER A 98 13.26 -20.27 -6.40
C SER A 98 12.65 -21.02 -7.59
N ALA A 99 11.34 -21.22 -7.59
CA ALA A 99 10.58 -21.75 -8.72
C ALA A 99 10.25 -20.69 -9.80
N GLY A 100 10.70 -19.44 -9.63
CA GLY A 100 10.50 -18.36 -10.59
C GLY A 100 9.19 -17.58 -10.44
N HIS A 101 8.46 -17.73 -9.32
CA HIS A 101 7.24 -16.95 -9.07
C HIS A 101 7.57 -15.46 -8.88
N ALA A 102 7.09 -14.61 -9.80
CA ALA A 102 7.49 -13.22 -9.91
C ALA A 102 7.13 -12.39 -8.67
N GLU A 103 5.91 -12.53 -8.17
CA GLU A 103 5.40 -11.77 -7.04
C GLU A 103 6.17 -12.10 -5.76
N SER A 104 6.53 -13.37 -5.56
CA SER A 104 7.39 -13.78 -4.44
C SER A 104 8.78 -13.19 -4.54
N LEU A 105 9.38 -13.15 -5.74
CA LEU A 105 10.67 -12.50 -5.97
C LEU A 105 10.60 -11.00 -5.66
N ILE A 106 9.55 -10.31 -6.09
CA ILE A 106 9.36 -8.87 -5.84
C ILE A 106 9.18 -8.59 -4.34
N VAL A 107 8.41 -9.42 -3.63
CA VAL A 107 8.26 -9.33 -2.16
C VAL A 107 9.60 -9.53 -1.46
N LEU A 108 10.39 -10.53 -1.85
CA LEU A 108 11.70 -10.73 -1.24
C LEU A 108 12.68 -9.60 -1.58
N LEU A 109 12.61 -9.03 -2.79
CA LEU A 109 13.39 -7.85 -3.17
C LEU A 109 13.04 -6.64 -2.30
N SER A 110 11.75 -6.40 -2.01
CA SER A 110 11.34 -5.29 -1.12
C SER A 110 11.80 -5.50 0.33
N TRP A 111 12.05 -6.74 0.72
CA TRP A 111 12.56 -7.12 2.03
C TRP A 111 14.08 -7.34 2.09
N THR A 112 14.84 -6.96 1.06
CA THR A 112 16.31 -7.08 1.03
C THR A 112 16.96 -5.74 0.68
N GLU A 113 18.21 -5.54 1.06
CA GLU A 113 18.96 -4.30 0.76
C GLU A 113 19.70 -4.44 -0.58
N GLN A 114 19.67 -3.41 -1.42
CA GLN A 114 20.15 -3.48 -2.81
C GLN A 114 21.60 -3.94 -2.97
N ASN A 115 22.45 -3.55 -2.02
CA ASN A 115 23.90 -3.81 -2.08
C ASN A 115 24.28 -5.18 -1.49
N THR A 116 23.32 -6.09 -1.31
CA THR A 116 23.55 -7.43 -0.74
C THR A 116 23.62 -8.50 -1.83
N SER A 117 24.35 -9.58 -1.55
CA SER A 117 24.40 -10.75 -2.42
C SER A 117 23.02 -11.40 -2.61
N VAL A 118 22.18 -11.40 -1.57
CA VAL A 118 20.80 -11.91 -1.62
C VAL A 118 19.96 -11.09 -2.59
N TYR A 119 20.03 -9.75 -2.55
CA TYR A 119 19.32 -8.91 -3.50
C TYR A 119 19.76 -9.18 -4.95
N ALA A 120 21.07 -9.32 -5.18
CA ALA A 120 21.60 -9.67 -6.50
C ALA A 120 21.10 -11.06 -6.99
N GLN A 121 21.03 -12.06 -6.10
CA GLN A 121 20.48 -13.39 -6.39
C GLN A 121 19.00 -13.35 -6.76
N LEU A 122 18.19 -12.63 -5.99
CA LEU A 122 16.75 -12.45 -6.25
C LEU A 122 16.52 -11.72 -7.57
N LYS A 123 17.26 -10.62 -7.80
CA LYS A 123 17.20 -9.83 -9.03
C LYS A 123 17.60 -10.65 -10.25
N GLY A 124 18.68 -11.43 -10.16
CA GLY A 124 19.11 -12.35 -11.22
C GLY A 124 18.09 -13.46 -11.50
N THR A 125 17.49 -14.03 -10.46
CA THR A 125 16.41 -15.02 -10.60
C THR A 125 15.18 -14.43 -11.29
N LEU A 126 14.79 -13.19 -10.95
CA LEU A 126 13.72 -12.48 -11.65
C LEU A 126 14.08 -12.24 -13.12
N GLY A 127 15.32 -11.85 -13.43
CA GLY A 127 15.80 -11.66 -14.80
C GLY A 127 15.75 -12.94 -15.65
N ARG A 128 16.09 -14.08 -15.07
CA ARG A 128 16.06 -15.40 -15.76
C ARG A 128 14.64 -15.90 -16.00
N HIS A 129 13.78 -15.86 -14.98
CA HIS A 129 12.43 -16.45 -15.06
C HIS A 129 11.38 -15.47 -15.62
N ASN A 130 11.55 -14.17 -15.40
CA ASN A 130 10.56 -13.13 -15.73
C ASN A 130 11.22 -11.91 -16.41
N PRO A 131 11.86 -12.07 -17.57
CA PRO A 131 12.66 -11.02 -18.21
C PRO A 131 11.87 -9.77 -18.57
N ASN A 132 10.55 -9.87 -18.78
CA ASN A 132 9.71 -8.70 -19.05
C ASN A 132 9.49 -7.85 -17.80
N ILE A 133 9.18 -8.50 -16.67
CA ILE A 133 8.98 -7.83 -15.39
C ILE A 133 10.30 -7.22 -14.91
N TYR A 134 11.39 -7.97 -15.03
CA TYR A 134 12.73 -7.48 -14.73
C TYR A 134 13.05 -6.19 -15.50
N ARG A 135 12.85 -6.19 -16.83
CA ARG A 135 13.15 -5.01 -17.66
C ARG A 135 12.32 -3.80 -17.28
N GLN A 136 11.08 -3.99 -16.83
CA GLN A 136 10.22 -2.89 -16.40
C GLN A 136 10.64 -2.31 -15.04
N LEU A 137 11.05 -3.16 -14.09
CA LEU A 137 11.48 -2.73 -12.76
C LEU A 137 12.89 -2.14 -12.73
N PHE A 138 13.77 -2.62 -13.61
CA PHE A 138 15.19 -2.24 -13.64
C PHE A 138 15.59 -1.58 -14.96
N MET A 139 14.68 -0.80 -15.57
CA MET A 139 14.94 -0.10 -16.83
C MET A 139 16.25 0.68 -16.76
N GLY A 140 17.15 0.43 -17.72
CA GLY A 140 18.43 1.12 -17.81
C GLY A 140 19.58 0.46 -17.05
N ASP A 141 19.39 -0.71 -16.42
CA ASP A 141 20.51 -1.50 -15.89
C ASP A 141 21.28 -2.17 -17.05
N PRO A 142 22.51 -1.72 -17.36
CA PRO A 142 23.33 -2.32 -18.41
C PRO A 142 23.84 -3.71 -18.00
N ASN A 143 23.79 -4.03 -16.71
CA ASN A 143 24.21 -5.30 -16.15
C ASN A 143 23.02 -6.25 -16.14
N TYR A 144 22.63 -6.73 -17.33
CA TYR A 144 22.12 -8.10 -17.43
C TYR A 144 23.27 -9.04 -17.07
N ALA A 145 23.65 -9.04 -15.79
CA ALA A 145 24.61 -9.99 -15.28
C ALA A 145 23.81 -11.25 -14.98
N ASP A 146 24.09 -12.29 -15.74
CA ASP A 146 23.73 -13.66 -15.45
C ASP A 146 24.38 -14.05 -14.11
N VAL A 147 23.79 -13.59 -12.99
CA VAL A 147 24.26 -13.97 -11.66
C VAL A 147 23.81 -15.41 -11.47
N SER A 148 24.66 -16.32 -11.93
CA SER A 148 24.60 -17.78 -11.79
C SER A 148 24.80 -18.20 -10.33
N THR A 149 24.01 -17.65 -9.42
CA THR A 149 23.99 -18.10 -8.02
C THR A 149 22.58 -18.47 -7.65
N SER A 150 22.41 -19.74 -7.26
CA SER A 150 21.19 -20.24 -6.66
C SER A 150 20.85 -19.44 -5.41
N LEU A 151 19.57 -19.14 -5.23
CA LEU A 151 19.06 -18.49 -4.03
C LEU A 151 19.34 -19.38 -2.80
N CYS A 152 20.12 -18.89 -1.85
CA CYS A 152 20.36 -19.61 -0.60
C CYS A 152 19.18 -19.37 0.36
N GLU A 153 18.46 -20.42 0.73
CA GLU A 153 17.23 -20.29 1.54
C GLU A 153 17.51 -19.66 2.90
N ASP A 154 18.43 -20.25 3.67
CA ASP A 154 18.74 -19.76 5.03
C ASP A 154 19.25 -18.31 5.02
N THR A 155 20.18 -17.98 4.11
CA THR A 155 20.71 -16.60 4.01
C THR A 155 19.62 -15.60 3.63
N THR A 156 18.70 -15.99 2.74
CA THR A 156 17.59 -15.12 2.34
C THR A 156 16.63 -14.90 3.50
N ILE A 157 16.28 -15.96 4.23
CA ILE A 157 15.41 -15.88 5.41
C ILE A 157 16.01 -14.95 6.46
N THR A 158 17.28 -15.18 6.83
CA THR A 158 17.98 -14.34 7.79
C THR A 158 17.98 -12.87 7.37
N THR A 159 18.31 -12.59 6.11
CA THR A 159 18.35 -11.20 5.59
C THR A 159 17.00 -10.49 5.69
N VAL A 160 15.91 -11.18 5.35
CA VAL A 160 14.54 -10.62 5.42
C VAL A 160 14.15 -10.31 6.88
N LEU A 161 14.41 -11.24 7.81
CA LEU A 161 14.06 -11.08 9.22
C LEU A 161 14.93 -10.00 9.91
N GLU A 162 16.20 -9.87 9.50
CA GLU A 162 17.08 -8.79 9.95
C GLU A 162 16.59 -7.42 9.48
N LYS A 163 16.16 -7.30 8.20
CA LYS A 163 15.57 -6.04 7.69
C LYS A 163 14.29 -5.66 8.44
N GLN A 164 13.43 -6.64 8.75
CA GLN A 164 12.25 -6.41 9.59
C GLN A 164 12.61 -5.89 10.97
N THR A 165 13.59 -6.50 11.62
CA THR A 165 14.09 -6.06 12.93
C THR A 165 14.66 -4.64 12.85
N SER A 166 15.45 -4.34 11.83
CA SER A 166 16.02 -3.01 11.59
C SER A 166 14.94 -1.94 11.42
N LEU A 167 13.90 -2.23 10.63
CA LEU A 167 12.77 -1.33 10.44
C LEU A 167 11.93 -1.13 11.72
N LEU A 168 11.80 -2.16 12.55
CA LEU A 168 11.11 -2.07 13.85
C LEU A 168 11.87 -1.20 14.86
N ASN A 169 13.21 -1.21 14.80
CA ASN A 169 14.06 -0.42 15.68
C ASN A 169 14.27 1.02 15.20
N LYS A 170 13.74 1.36 14.02
CA LYS A 170 13.93 2.68 13.43
C LYS A 170 13.12 3.74 14.15
N THR A 171 13.77 4.82 14.56
CA THR A 171 13.13 5.92 15.29
C THR A 171 12.79 7.08 14.34
N LYS A 172 11.66 7.74 14.59
CA LYS A 172 11.28 8.97 13.90
C LYS A 172 11.92 10.17 14.59
N THR A 173 12.23 11.20 13.80
CA THR A 173 12.81 12.45 14.28
C THR A 173 11.74 13.54 14.22
N ALA A 174 11.46 14.19 15.35
CA ALA A 174 10.64 15.39 15.38
C ALA A 174 11.39 16.54 14.72
N VAL A 175 10.75 17.26 13.80
CA VAL A 175 11.35 18.41 13.11
C VAL A 175 10.96 19.75 13.73
N ASP A 176 10.03 19.73 14.69
CA ASP A 176 9.61 20.86 15.51
C ASP A 176 9.63 20.51 17.00
N SER A 177 9.60 21.53 17.86
CA SER A 177 9.69 21.37 19.32
C SER A 177 8.50 20.64 19.95
N ASN A 178 7.34 20.63 19.29
CA ASN A 178 6.11 20.02 19.79
C ASN A 178 5.85 18.63 19.20
N GLY A 179 6.71 18.17 18.27
CA GLY A 179 6.56 16.88 17.60
C GLY A 179 5.33 16.79 16.69
N ILE A 180 4.84 17.93 16.19
CA ILE A 180 3.70 17.99 15.28
C ILE A 180 4.06 17.37 13.94
N VAL A 181 5.28 17.59 13.47
CA VAL A 181 5.82 17.04 12.24
C VAL A 181 7.03 16.16 12.59
N CYS A 182 7.07 14.96 12.02
CA CYS A 182 8.16 14.01 12.17
C CYS A 182 8.60 13.49 10.79
N GLU A 183 9.87 13.14 10.66
CA GLU A 183 10.41 12.45 9.48
C GLU A 183 11.17 11.18 9.83
N MET A 184 11.30 10.28 8.85
CA MET A 184 12.11 9.07 8.93
C MET A 184 12.64 8.72 7.53
N SER A 185 13.95 8.82 7.32
CA SER A 185 14.62 8.50 6.04
C SER A 185 14.74 7.00 5.79
N GLY A 186 14.79 6.56 4.53
CA GLY A 186 15.11 5.17 4.16
C GLY A 186 14.16 4.11 4.73
N VAL A 187 12.86 4.41 4.79
CA VAL A 187 11.84 3.47 5.29
C VAL A 187 11.32 2.58 4.17
N LEU A 188 11.06 3.19 3.01
CA LEU A 188 10.80 2.43 1.79
C LEU A 188 12.14 2.17 1.09
N SER A 189 12.34 0.95 0.65
CA SER A 189 13.44 0.59 -0.24
C SER A 189 13.17 1.12 -1.65
N ASP A 190 14.21 1.35 -2.46
CA ASP A 190 13.95 1.93 -3.78
C ASP A 190 13.10 1.03 -4.66
N ILE A 191 13.21 -0.29 -4.51
CA ILE A 191 12.37 -1.23 -5.27
C ILE A 191 10.89 -1.09 -4.90
N GLU A 192 10.56 -0.76 -3.65
CA GLU A 192 9.18 -0.42 -3.30
C GLU A 192 8.76 0.87 -3.98
N CYS A 193 9.61 1.91 -3.96
CA CYS A 193 9.30 3.16 -4.64
C CYS A 193 9.06 2.95 -6.15
N ASP A 194 9.97 2.25 -6.82
CA ASP A 194 9.89 1.99 -8.26
C ASP A 194 8.72 1.06 -8.61
N TYR A 195 8.44 0.06 -7.77
CA TYR A 195 7.27 -0.80 -7.91
C TYR A 195 5.97 -0.01 -7.82
N MET A 196 5.82 0.87 -6.82
CA MET A 196 4.60 1.68 -6.65
C MET A 196 4.35 2.57 -7.88
N LEU A 197 5.41 3.15 -8.47
CA LEU A 197 5.32 3.90 -9.72
C LEU A 197 4.90 3.00 -10.89
N LEU A 198 5.61 1.89 -11.10
CA LEU A 198 5.33 0.99 -12.21
C LEU A 198 3.91 0.43 -12.17
N ARG A 199 3.47 -0.01 -10.99
CA ARG A 199 2.21 -0.71 -10.78
C ARG A 199 0.99 0.20 -10.92
N TYR A 200 1.08 1.43 -10.43
CA TYR A 200 -0.10 2.29 -10.24
C TYR A 200 -0.12 3.56 -11.10
N LYS A 201 0.96 3.93 -11.80
CA LYS A 201 0.99 5.14 -12.65
C LYS A 201 -0.10 5.18 -13.73
N SER A 202 -0.53 4.02 -14.24
CA SER A 202 -1.57 3.95 -15.28
C SER A 202 -2.97 4.29 -14.76
N LEU A 203 -3.14 4.38 -13.44
CA LEU A 203 -4.40 4.76 -12.79
C LEU A 203 -4.50 6.28 -12.55
N LEU A 204 -3.48 7.06 -12.91
CA LEU A 204 -3.46 8.51 -12.68
C LEU A 204 -4.60 9.22 -13.42
N GLN A 205 -5.28 10.09 -12.70
CA GLN A 205 -6.29 11.02 -13.21
C GLN A 205 -6.01 12.42 -12.63
N PRO A 206 -6.55 13.52 -13.20
CA PRO A 206 -6.43 14.84 -12.61
C PRO A 206 -6.95 14.88 -11.17
N SER A 207 -6.25 15.56 -10.26
CA SER A 207 -6.67 15.67 -8.86
C SER A 207 -7.95 16.49 -8.71
N MET A 208 -8.76 16.15 -7.71
CA MET A 208 -9.92 16.90 -7.27
C MET A 208 -9.74 17.35 -5.81
N VAL A 209 -10.35 18.48 -5.45
CA VAL A 209 -10.45 18.98 -4.06
C VAL A 209 -11.91 19.00 -3.63
N LEU A 210 -12.17 19.02 -2.32
CA LEU A 210 -13.54 19.21 -1.81
C LEU A 210 -13.88 20.70 -1.85
N ASN A 211 -15.01 21.05 -2.46
CA ASN A 211 -15.51 22.40 -2.48
C ASN A 211 -15.81 22.89 -1.04
N PRO A 212 -15.25 24.03 -0.58
CA PRO A 212 -15.40 24.49 0.80
C PRO A 212 -16.84 24.78 1.24
N LEU A 213 -17.75 25.05 0.31
CA LEU A 213 -19.14 25.44 0.60
C LEU A 213 -20.07 24.24 0.75
N ASN A 214 -19.88 23.20 -0.07
CA ASN A 214 -20.80 22.06 -0.13
C ASN A 214 -20.13 20.68 0.02
N GLY A 215 -18.80 20.61 0.03
CA GLY A 215 -18.04 19.38 0.18
C GLY A 215 -17.96 18.50 -1.07
N ASN A 216 -18.48 18.92 -2.23
CA ASN A 216 -18.43 18.12 -3.45
C ASN A 216 -17.03 18.13 -4.10
N PRO A 217 -16.58 17.03 -4.73
CA PRO A 217 -15.34 17.02 -5.51
C PRO A 217 -15.38 18.03 -6.66
N MET A 218 -14.31 18.82 -6.81
CA MET A 218 -14.17 19.86 -7.83
C MET A 218 -12.72 19.88 -8.34
N LYS A 219 -12.54 20.11 -9.64
CA LYS A 219 -11.22 20.46 -10.20
C LYS A 219 -10.94 21.93 -9.89
N ASP A 220 -9.78 22.22 -9.29
CA ASP A 220 -9.46 23.54 -8.76
C ASP A 220 -7.97 23.86 -8.98
N ASP A 221 -7.64 25.14 -9.15
CA ASP A 221 -6.27 25.64 -9.30
C ASP A 221 -5.47 25.55 -7.98
N ILE A 222 -6.14 25.27 -6.86
CA ILE A 222 -5.52 24.97 -5.56
C ILE A 222 -4.60 23.75 -5.67
N ARG A 223 -4.99 22.73 -6.46
CA ARG A 223 -4.23 21.48 -6.60
C ARG A 223 -4.20 21.03 -8.05
N THR A 224 -3.03 21.15 -8.66
CA THR A 224 -2.86 20.89 -10.09
C THR A 224 -2.24 19.52 -10.42
N SER A 225 -1.96 18.70 -9.40
CA SER A 225 -1.37 17.35 -9.55
C SER A 225 -2.29 16.33 -10.24
N GLU A 226 -1.74 15.17 -10.58
CA GLU A 226 -2.49 13.94 -10.87
C GLU A 226 -2.49 13.00 -9.66
N VAL A 227 -3.53 12.20 -9.51
CA VAL A 227 -3.73 11.23 -8.43
C VAL A 227 -4.21 9.89 -8.97
N ALA A 228 -3.69 8.80 -8.39
CA ALA A 228 -4.22 7.46 -8.50
C ALA A 228 -4.65 6.99 -7.11
N ILE A 229 -5.93 6.71 -6.93
CA ILE A 229 -6.48 6.18 -5.67
C ILE A 229 -6.39 4.66 -5.71
N ILE A 230 -5.53 4.08 -4.88
CA ILE A 230 -5.33 2.63 -4.79
C ILE A 230 -6.41 2.06 -3.86
N THR A 231 -7.56 1.72 -4.44
CA THR A 231 -8.69 1.12 -3.72
C THR A 231 -8.40 -0.33 -3.33
N ASN A 232 -9.25 -0.91 -2.50
CA ASN A 232 -9.14 -2.30 -2.03
C ASN A 232 -9.09 -3.36 -3.15
N GLN A 233 -9.49 -3.03 -4.37
CA GLN A 233 -9.41 -3.92 -5.54
C GLN A 233 -8.01 -3.95 -6.17
N TRP A 234 -7.20 -2.92 -5.92
CA TRP A 234 -5.88 -2.73 -6.51
C TRP A 234 -4.73 -3.05 -5.55
N VAL A 235 -5.01 -3.19 -4.24
CA VAL A 235 -3.98 -3.44 -3.22
C VAL A 235 -3.35 -4.81 -3.41
N ASP A 236 -2.03 -4.86 -3.26
CA ASP A 236 -1.23 -6.08 -3.29
C ASP A 236 -0.33 -6.18 -2.05
N TRP A 237 0.61 -7.13 -2.05
CA TRP A 237 1.53 -7.29 -0.92
C TRP A 237 2.35 -6.03 -0.68
N ILE A 238 2.90 -5.42 -1.73
CA ILE A 238 3.82 -4.29 -1.61
C ILE A 238 3.07 -3.06 -1.10
N SER A 239 1.91 -2.74 -1.68
CA SER A 239 1.12 -1.58 -1.22
C SER A 239 0.71 -1.72 0.24
N ARG A 240 0.31 -2.93 0.68
CA ARG A 240 -0.04 -3.20 2.07
C ARG A 240 1.15 -3.09 3.02
N GLU A 241 2.35 -3.53 2.62
CA GLU A 241 3.57 -3.31 3.43
C GLU A 241 3.91 -1.83 3.57
N VAL A 242 3.81 -1.06 2.48
CA VAL A 242 4.01 0.40 2.50
C VAL A 242 3.04 1.05 3.50
N GLU A 243 1.77 0.66 3.49
CA GLU A 243 0.77 1.16 4.43
C GLU A 243 1.05 0.77 5.88
N VAL A 244 1.56 -0.45 6.14
CA VAL A 244 2.01 -0.87 7.48
C VAL A 244 3.20 -0.03 7.95
N LYS A 245 4.15 0.28 7.07
CA LYS A 245 5.29 1.16 7.39
C LYS A 245 4.81 2.60 7.68
N MET A 246 3.86 3.11 6.91
CA MET A 246 3.26 4.42 7.15
C MET A 246 2.48 4.48 8.48
N SER A 247 1.75 3.42 8.83
CA SER A 247 1.01 3.39 10.10
C SER A 247 1.97 3.44 11.29
N ARG A 248 3.10 2.70 11.22
CA ARG A 248 4.17 2.76 12.23
C ARG A 248 4.77 4.16 12.37
N MET A 249 5.02 4.87 11.27
CA MET A 249 5.53 6.25 11.31
C MET A 249 4.63 7.18 12.15
N SER A 250 3.31 7.03 12.01
CA SER A 250 2.32 7.83 12.74
C SER A 250 1.89 7.26 14.09
N ASP A 251 2.43 6.12 14.53
CA ASP A 251 1.93 5.36 15.70
C ASP A 251 0.43 5.05 15.63
N THR A 252 -0.09 4.78 14.44
CA THR A 252 -1.51 4.45 14.21
C THR A 252 -1.71 3.04 13.67
N LYS A 253 -2.97 2.62 13.63
CA LYS A 253 -3.39 1.33 13.07
C LYS A 253 -3.67 1.47 11.56
N PRO A 254 -3.20 0.56 10.70
CA PRO A 254 -3.45 0.64 9.25
C PRO A 254 -4.95 0.58 8.90
N GLN A 255 -5.77 -0.04 9.76
CA GLN A 255 -7.24 -0.10 9.63
C GLN A 255 -7.93 1.28 9.70
N HIS A 256 -7.26 2.31 10.20
CA HIS A 256 -7.80 3.67 10.28
C HIS A 256 -7.47 4.47 9.02
N GLY A 257 -6.70 3.91 8.10
CA GLY A 257 -6.27 4.59 6.90
C GLY A 257 -7.34 4.69 5.82
N GLU A 258 -7.39 5.83 5.11
CA GLU A 258 -8.08 5.95 3.83
C GLU A 258 -7.29 5.26 2.70
N PRO A 259 -7.87 4.94 1.52
CA PRO A 259 -7.11 4.39 0.39
C PRO A 259 -5.81 5.17 0.09
N LEU A 260 -4.76 4.46 -0.29
CA LEU A 260 -3.46 5.06 -0.57
C LEU A 260 -3.52 5.89 -1.86
N ASN A 261 -2.98 7.11 -1.85
CA ASN A 261 -3.00 8.01 -3.01
C ASN A 261 -1.59 8.12 -3.59
N LEU A 262 -1.39 7.71 -4.85
CA LEU A 262 -0.18 8.00 -5.61
C LEU A 262 -0.34 9.33 -6.34
N LEU A 263 0.60 10.26 -6.12
CA LEU A 263 0.57 11.61 -6.65
C LEU A 263 1.72 11.88 -7.59
N ARG A 264 1.43 12.63 -8.65
CA ARG A 264 2.42 13.19 -9.58
C ARG A 264 2.26 14.70 -9.72
N TYR A 265 3.36 15.43 -9.58
CA TYR A 265 3.47 16.84 -9.91
C TYR A 265 4.45 17.01 -11.07
N LYS A 266 4.00 17.65 -12.15
CA LYS A 266 4.79 18.03 -13.32
C LYS A 266 5.33 19.46 -13.17
N ASP A 267 6.09 19.91 -14.16
CA ASP A 267 6.60 21.28 -14.26
C ASP A 267 5.51 22.33 -13.97
N GLY A 268 5.83 23.25 -13.05
CA GLY A 268 4.97 24.31 -12.53
C GLY A 268 3.84 23.86 -11.59
N GLN A 269 3.59 22.56 -11.43
CA GLN A 269 2.48 22.08 -10.59
C GLN A 269 2.82 22.15 -9.10
N GLU A 270 1.81 22.46 -8.29
CA GLU A 270 1.94 22.67 -6.85
C GLU A 270 0.66 22.23 -6.12
N TYR A 271 0.69 22.32 -4.79
CA TYR A 271 -0.52 22.26 -3.97
C TYR A 271 -0.49 23.43 -3.00
N LYS A 272 -1.44 24.37 -3.17
CA LYS A 272 -1.54 25.57 -2.34
C LYS A 272 -1.71 25.23 -0.85
N PRO A 273 -1.33 26.17 0.05
CA PRO A 273 -1.40 25.95 1.48
C PRO A 273 -2.81 25.59 2.00
N HIS A 274 -2.94 24.50 2.74
CA HIS A 274 -4.21 23.94 3.22
C HIS A 274 -4.05 23.17 4.55
N TYR A 275 -5.18 22.67 5.07
CA TYR A 275 -5.22 21.67 6.14
C TYR A 275 -5.80 20.37 5.59
N ASP A 276 -5.31 19.25 6.08
CA ASP A 276 -5.86 17.93 5.75
C ASP A 276 -6.99 17.51 6.69
N GLY A 277 -7.01 18.03 7.92
CA GLY A 277 -8.11 17.83 8.86
C GLY A 277 -9.41 18.47 8.37
N PHE A 278 -10.54 17.90 8.79
CA PHE A 278 -11.86 18.42 8.48
C PHE A 278 -12.27 19.54 9.44
N THR A 279 -12.94 20.55 8.90
CA THR A 279 -13.55 21.64 9.66
C THR A 279 -14.79 21.17 10.43
N ASP A 280 -15.21 21.93 11.44
CA ASP A 280 -16.44 21.66 12.21
C ASP A 280 -17.68 21.55 11.33
N THR A 281 -17.73 22.31 10.22
CA THR A 281 -18.83 22.24 9.25
C THR A 281 -18.82 20.91 8.49
N GLN A 282 -17.65 20.45 8.05
CA GLN A 282 -17.52 19.16 7.36
C GLN A 282 -17.84 17.99 8.29
N LEU A 283 -17.44 18.06 9.56
CA LEU A 283 -17.74 17.03 10.56
C LEU A 283 -19.24 16.88 10.88
N LYS A 284 -20.10 17.79 10.43
CA LYS A 284 -21.57 17.62 10.53
C LYS A 284 -22.13 16.69 9.44
N GLN A 285 -21.34 16.32 8.43
CA GLN A 285 -21.77 15.42 7.37
C GLN A 285 -21.70 13.97 7.84
N THR A 286 -22.84 13.26 7.79
CA THR A 286 -22.95 11.87 8.25
C THR A 286 -21.95 10.94 7.56
N SER A 287 -21.76 11.09 6.25
CA SER A 287 -20.82 10.26 5.46
C SER A 287 -19.37 10.34 5.96
N ILE A 288 -18.92 11.52 6.40
CA ILE A 288 -17.58 11.71 6.97
C ILE A 288 -17.45 10.99 8.32
N ILE A 289 -18.48 11.07 9.15
CA ILE A 289 -18.48 10.45 10.48
C ILE A 289 -18.53 8.93 10.38
N GLU A 290 -19.39 8.40 9.49
CA GLU A 290 -19.50 6.96 9.22
C GLU A 290 -18.21 6.41 8.59
N GLU A 291 -17.53 7.17 7.73
CA GLU A 291 -16.22 6.81 7.17
C GLU A 291 -15.06 7.23 8.08
N GLY A 292 -15.10 6.80 9.34
CA GLY A 292 -13.97 6.88 10.27
C GLY A 292 -13.79 8.20 11.04
N GLY A 293 -14.58 9.25 10.80
CA GLY A 293 -14.61 10.46 11.64
C GLY A 293 -13.69 11.63 11.21
N GLN A 294 -12.70 11.98 12.01
CA GLN A 294 -11.76 13.09 11.73
C GLN A 294 -10.45 12.54 11.15
N ARG A 295 -9.78 13.27 10.24
CA ARG A 295 -8.41 12.94 9.84
C ARG A 295 -7.47 13.39 10.94
N THR A 296 -6.83 12.46 11.62
CA THR A 296 -5.94 12.73 12.76
C THR A 296 -4.49 12.91 12.34
N HIS A 297 -4.06 12.20 11.30
CA HIS A 297 -2.69 12.24 10.79
C HIS A 297 -2.66 12.22 9.27
N THR A 298 -1.61 12.82 8.71
CA THR A 298 -1.21 12.62 7.32
C THR A 298 0.18 12.02 7.30
N ILE A 299 0.38 10.99 6.47
CA ILE A 299 1.68 10.41 6.18
C ILE A 299 1.97 10.56 4.69
N LEU A 300 3.14 11.10 4.39
CA LEU A 300 3.67 11.28 3.04
C LEU A 300 4.87 10.34 2.86
N ALA A 301 4.99 9.72 1.69
CA ALA A 301 6.21 9.02 1.28
C ALA A 301 6.73 9.60 -0.03
N TYR A 302 7.99 9.98 -0.09
CA TYR A 302 8.60 10.42 -1.34
C TYR A 302 9.11 9.22 -2.14
N LEU A 303 8.75 9.13 -3.42
CA LEU A 303 9.13 8.02 -4.29
C LEU A 303 10.36 8.33 -5.15
N ASN A 304 10.79 9.60 -5.18
CA ASN A 304 12.02 10.06 -5.78
C ASN A 304 12.62 11.23 -4.97
N SER A 305 13.92 11.47 -5.16
CA SER A 305 14.64 12.58 -4.53
C SER A 305 14.65 13.80 -5.45
N LEU A 306 14.39 14.99 -4.91
CA LEU A 306 14.41 16.26 -5.65
C LEU A 306 14.93 17.39 -4.76
N SER A 307 15.62 18.36 -5.35
CA SER A 307 16.06 19.60 -4.68
C SER A 307 15.00 20.71 -4.70
N GLU A 308 13.78 20.39 -5.13
CA GLU A 308 12.63 21.28 -5.28
C GLU A 308 11.35 20.51 -4.92
N GLY A 309 10.18 21.16 -5.00
CA GLY A 309 8.92 20.47 -4.68
C GLY A 309 8.76 20.11 -3.21
N ALA A 310 9.38 20.86 -2.30
CA ALA A 310 9.35 20.55 -0.88
C ALA A 310 7.93 20.58 -0.30
N THR A 311 7.72 19.81 0.76
CA THR A 311 6.56 20.00 1.65
C THR A 311 6.94 21.09 2.65
N HIS A 312 6.20 22.19 2.64
CA HIS A 312 6.50 23.37 3.44
C HIS A 312 5.35 23.63 4.44
N PHE A 313 5.71 23.91 5.69
CA PHE A 313 4.80 24.25 6.78
C PHE A 313 5.02 25.72 7.18
N PRO A 314 4.32 26.69 6.56
CA PRO A 314 4.62 28.12 6.74
C PRO A 314 4.58 28.59 8.19
N LYS A 315 3.68 28.02 9.00
CA LYS A 315 3.49 28.43 10.40
C LYS A 315 4.56 27.90 11.35
N LEU A 316 5.26 26.84 10.94
CA LEU A 316 6.39 26.27 11.67
C LEU A 316 7.73 26.76 11.10
N GLY A 317 7.75 27.36 9.90
CA GLY A 317 8.97 27.71 9.19
C GLY A 317 9.75 26.49 8.71
N ILE A 318 9.10 25.34 8.56
CA ILE A 318 9.74 24.04 8.23
C ILE A 318 9.59 23.74 6.75
N THR A 319 10.66 23.24 6.14
CA THR A 319 10.70 22.83 4.73
C THR A 319 11.37 21.47 4.63
N ILE A 320 10.67 20.48 4.07
CA ILE A 320 11.18 19.12 3.92
C ILE A 320 11.25 18.78 2.43
N PHE A 321 12.47 18.60 1.93
CA PHE A 321 12.71 18.24 0.53
C PHE A 321 12.42 16.75 0.27
N PRO A 322 11.95 16.38 -0.93
CA PRO A 322 11.76 14.99 -1.31
C PRO A 322 13.08 14.21 -1.27
N GLU A 323 13.10 13.12 -0.52
CA GLU A 323 14.19 12.14 -0.47
C GLU A 323 13.57 10.76 -0.67
N LYS A 324 13.99 10.02 -1.69
CA LYS A 324 13.43 8.70 -2.03
C LYS A 324 13.40 7.79 -0.80
N GLY A 325 12.23 7.23 -0.53
CA GLY A 325 12.00 6.31 0.59
C GLY A 325 11.85 6.97 1.96
N LYS A 326 11.97 8.30 2.07
CA LYS A 326 11.65 9.04 3.31
C LYS A 326 10.15 9.12 3.52
N LEU A 327 9.74 8.93 4.77
CA LEU A 327 8.40 9.24 5.25
C LEU A 327 8.38 10.54 6.04
N VAL A 328 7.30 11.30 5.90
CA VAL A 328 6.96 12.45 6.74
C VAL A 328 5.58 12.20 7.31
N SER A 329 5.39 12.38 8.62
CA SER A 329 4.09 12.31 9.26
C SER A 329 3.83 13.59 10.03
N PHE A 330 2.58 14.05 10.04
CA PHE A 330 2.18 15.18 10.86
C PHE A 330 0.78 15.03 11.44
N LEU A 331 0.57 15.67 12.59
CA LEU A 331 -0.73 15.76 13.26
C LEU A 331 -1.64 16.74 12.50
N ASN A 332 -2.85 16.32 12.19
CA ASN A 332 -3.88 17.20 11.62
C ASN A 332 -4.77 17.82 12.70
N VAL A 333 -4.75 17.26 13.91
CA VAL A 333 -5.56 17.70 15.04
C VAL A 333 -4.78 17.66 16.35
N ASP A 334 -5.24 18.46 17.30
CA ASP A 334 -4.77 18.42 18.68
C ASP A 334 -5.39 17.26 19.47
N LYS A 335 -5.05 17.17 20.77
CA LYS A 335 -5.59 16.17 21.70
C LYS A 335 -7.12 16.23 21.89
N ASN A 336 -7.77 17.32 21.51
CA ASN A 336 -9.21 17.51 21.58
C ASN A 336 -9.89 17.29 20.21
N LEU A 337 -9.17 16.78 19.21
CA LEU A 337 -9.61 16.60 17.81
C LEU A 337 -9.94 17.91 17.08
N ALA A 338 -9.52 19.06 17.62
CA ALA A 338 -9.60 20.34 16.92
C ALA A 338 -8.45 20.47 15.93
N LEU A 339 -8.64 21.18 14.82
CA LEU A 339 -7.60 21.35 13.80
C LEU A 339 -6.28 21.87 14.39
N GLU A 340 -5.20 21.14 14.11
CA GLU A 340 -3.85 21.56 14.50
C GLU A 340 -3.42 22.70 13.58
N LYS A 341 -3.48 23.92 14.09
CA LYS A 341 -3.25 25.13 13.29
C LYS A 341 -1.83 25.17 12.72
N GLN A 342 -0.85 24.56 13.36
CA GLN A 342 0.54 24.52 12.90
C GLN A 342 0.77 23.52 11.75
N SER A 343 -0.16 22.60 11.51
CA SER A 343 -0.12 21.63 10.40
C SER A 343 -0.44 22.23 9.03
N TYR A 344 -0.69 23.55 8.96
CA TYR A 344 -0.93 24.24 7.70
C TYR A 344 0.27 24.06 6.78
N HIS A 345 0.05 23.48 5.60
CA HIS A 345 1.14 23.04 4.74
C HIS A 345 0.81 23.14 3.25
N CYS A 346 1.84 23.16 2.42
CA CYS A 346 1.75 23.15 0.96
C CYS A 346 2.79 22.23 0.33
N GLY A 347 2.54 21.85 -0.92
CA GLY A 347 3.56 21.30 -1.81
C GLY A 347 4.08 22.43 -2.69
N GLN A 348 5.35 22.80 -2.54
CA GLN A 348 6.00 23.79 -3.39
C GLN A 348 6.04 23.33 -4.85
N PRO A 349 6.14 24.26 -5.82
CA PRO A 349 6.24 23.91 -7.23
C PRO A 349 7.51 23.13 -7.55
N VAL A 350 7.45 22.40 -8.66
CA VAL A 350 8.52 21.60 -9.25
C VAL A 350 8.76 22.12 -10.66
N PHE A 351 10.01 22.26 -11.11
CA PHE A 351 10.33 22.86 -12.41
C PHE A 351 11.22 22.01 -13.31
N THR A 352 12.04 21.13 -12.74
CA THR A 352 13.07 20.39 -13.47
C THR A 352 12.70 18.94 -13.75
N ASN A 353 11.96 18.31 -12.85
CA ASN A 353 11.61 16.89 -12.92
C ASN A 353 10.17 16.65 -12.44
N GLU A 354 9.67 15.43 -12.55
CA GLU A 354 8.38 15.08 -11.93
C GLU A 354 8.59 14.71 -10.45
N LYS A 355 7.78 15.26 -9.54
CA LYS A 355 7.72 14.79 -8.15
C LYS A 355 6.70 13.68 -8.02
N TRP A 356 7.12 12.59 -7.41
CA TRP A 356 6.27 11.43 -7.13
C TRP A 356 6.21 11.15 -5.64
N MET A 357 5.00 10.95 -5.13
CA MET A 357 4.80 10.68 -3.70
C MET A 357 3.54 9.87 -3.45
N LEU A 358 3.49 9.25 -2.28
CA LEU A 358 2.29 8.64 -1.75
C LEU A 358 1.75 9.50 -0.60
N THR A 359 0.43 9.57 -0.49
CA THR A 359 -0.26 10.19 0.65
C THR A 359 -1.22 9.20 1.28
N LYS A 360 -1.18 9.12 2.60
CA LYS A 360 -2.07 8.32 3.43
C LYS A 360 -2.67 9.21 4.51
N TRP A 361 -3.98 9.39 4.46
CA TRP A 361 -4.72 10.02 5.55
C TRP A 361 -5.18 8.95 6.55
N VAL A 362 -5.06 9.26 7.83
CA VAL A 362 -5.49 8.38 8.92
C VAL A 362 -6.65 9.01 9.66
N ARG A 363 -7.70 8.22 9.88
CA ARG A 363 -8.94 8.62 10.54
C ARG A 363 -8.89 8.39 12.06
N SER A 364 -9.78 9.02 12.80
CA SER A 364 -9.93 8.80 14.24
C SER A 364 -10.42 7.39 14.54
N ASN A 365 -11.26 6.83 13.68
CA ASN A 365 -11.81 5.49 13.78
C ASN A 365 -11.48 4.65 12.55
N ARG A 366 -11.83 3.38 12.60
CA ARG A 366 -11.68 2.44 11.48
C ARG A 366 -12.44 2.90 10.23
N THR A 367 -11.85 2.68 9.07
CA THR A 367 -12.48 2.90 7.75
C THR A 367 -13.04 1.61 7.17
N GLU A 368 -13.94 1.72 6.19
CA GLU A 368 -14.38 0.56 5.42
C GLU A 368 -13.19 -0.06 4.68
N TYR A 369 -12.41 0.77 3.98
CA TYR A 369 -11.17 0.36 3.31
C TYR A 369 -10.23 -0.41 4.25
N GLY A 370 -9.95 0.16 5.42
CA GLY A 370 -9.02 -0.43 6.37
C GLY A 370 -9.51 -1.77 6.93
N THR A 371 -10.82 -1.92 7.09
CA THR A 371 -11.45 -3.19 7.48
C THR A 371 -11.25 -4.26 6.40
N LEU A 372 -11.49 -3.91 5.14
CA LEU A 372 -11.36 -4.85 4.03
C LEU A 372 -9.91 -5.27 3.80
N VAL A 373 -8.96 -4.32 3.89
CA VAL A 373 -7.55 -4.56 3.56
C VAL A 373 -6.76 -5.18 4.72
N PHE A 374 -7.05 -4.83 5.98
CA PHE A 374 -6.27 -5.23 7.15
C PHE A 374 -7.09 -5.98 8.22
N GLY A 375 -8.36 -6.30 7.94
CA GLY A 375 -9.22 -7.08 8.81
C GLY A 375 -9.81 -6.31 9.98
N SER A 376 -10.82 -6.92 10.61
CA SER A 376 -11.57 -6.32 11.72
C SER A 376 -11.01 -6.69 13.10
N ASN A 377 -10.23 -7.77 13.18
CA ASN A 377 -9.73 -8.35 14.42
C ASN A 377 -8.44 -7.67 14.88
N CYS A 378 -8.57 -6.70 15.78
CA CYS A 378 -7.57 -6.45 16.81
C CYS A 378 -8.28 -6.56 18.16
N LYS A 379 -7.93 -7.59 18.93
CA LYS A 379 -8.11 -7.56 20.38
C LYS A 379 -7.30 -6.41 20.97
#